data_AF-A0A327UTM1-F1
#
_entry.id   AF-A0A327UTM1-F1
#
_cell.length_a   1.000
_cell.length_b   1.000
_cell.length_c   1.000
_cell.angle_alpha   90.00
_cell.angle_beta   90.00
_cell.angle_gamma   90.00
#
_symmetry.space_group_name_H-M   'P 1'
#
loop_
_entity.id
_entity.type
_entity.pdbx_description
1 polymer ?
#
loop_
_entity_poly.entity_id
_entity_poly.type
_entity_poly.pdbx_seq_one_letter_code
_entity_poly.pdbx_strand_id
1 'polypeptide(L)'
;MSEKVTFPSQGRKVAGLLYVPDRIAQHDAWELIDAISPRPLLMIAGSDADTLGHSQTAIDRVKEPKELFVVDGASHVDLYDERVGDVAPKLVEFFTANL
;
A
#
# COMPACT_ATOMS: atom_id res chain seq x y z
N MET A 1 -31.58 -24.40 -26.20
CA MET A 1 -30.77 -25.51 -25.65
C MET A 1 -29.36 -24.99 -25.45
N SER A 2 -28.99 -24.67 -24.21
CA SER A 2 -27.61 -24.33 -23.86
C SER A 2 -27.22 -25.27 -22.72
N GLU A 3 -26.29 -26.16 -23.03
CA GLU A 3 -25.87 -27.28 -22.20
C GLU A 3 -24.95 -26.76 -21.09
N LYS A 4 -25.35 -26.93 -19.83
CA LYS A 4 -24.52 -26.59 -18.68
C LYS A 4 -23.47 -27.69 -18.49
N VAL A 5 -22.24 -27.40 -18.89
CA VAL A 5 -21.06 -28.19 -18.54
C VAL A 5 -20.92 -28.19 -17.02
N THR A 6 -20.95 -29.38 -16.41
CA THR A 6 -20.75 -29.58 -14.97
C THR A 6 -19.40 -30.25 -14.74
N PHE A 7 -18.56 -29.61 -13.92
CA PHE A 7 -17.29 -30.16 -13.47
C PHE A 7 -17.47 -30.83 -12.10
N PRO A 8 -16.84 -31.99 -11.83
CA PRO A 8 -17.06 -32.75 -10.62
C PRO A 8 -16.48 -32.03 -9.40
N SER A 9 -17.33 -31.87 -8.38
CA SER A 9 -17.01 -31.18 -7.14
C SER A 9 -16.02 -31.97 -6.29
N GLN A 10 -14.80 -31.44 -6.16
CA GLN A 10 -13.92 -31.79 -5.05
C GLN A 10 -14.48 -31.19 -3.75
N GLY A 11 -15.37 -31.94 -3.10
CA GLY A 11 -15.37 -32.26 -1.66
C GLY A 11 -15.31 -31.19 -0.56
N ARG A 12 -15.16 -29.88 -0.83
CA ARG A 12 -15.23 -28.84 0.22
C ARG A 12 -16.02 -27.64 -0.27
N LYS A 13 -17.34 -27.69 -0.08
CA LYS A 13 -18.19 -26.49 -0.11
C LYS A 13 -18.04 -25.75 1.21
N VAL A 14 -17.06 -24.85 1.30
CA VAL A 14 -17.10 -23.75 2.27
C VAL A 14 -17.09 -22.43 1.50
N ALA A 15 -18.15 -21.68 1.74
CA ALA A 15 -18.60 -20.45 1.11
C ALA A 15 -17.50 -19.51 0.60
N GLY A 16 -17.51 -19.21 -0.71
CA GLY A 16 -16.73 -18.12 -1.30
C GLY A 16 -17.05 -16.72 -0.74
N LEU A 17 -18.11 -16.59 0.06
CA LEU A 17 -18.46 -15.36 0.78
C LEU A 17 -17.61 -15.12 2.05
N LEU A 18 -17.12 -16.19 2.70
CA LEU A 18 -16.24 -16.07 3.87
C LEU A 18 -14.76 -15.93 3.45
N TYR A 19 -14.41 -16.42 2.27
CA TYR A 19 -13.03 -16.49 1.80
C TYR A 19 -12.34 -15.12 1.64
N VAL A 20 -13.05 -14.08 1.18
CA VAL A 20 -12.43 -12.77 0.92
C VAL A 20 -12.20 -11.97 2.22
N PRO A 21 -13.16 -11.87 3.15
CA PRO A 21 -12.92 -11.27 4.46
C PRO A 21 -11.76 -11.92 5.22
N ASP A 22 -11.68 -13.25 5.21
CA ASP A 22 -10.60 -13.99 5.87
C ASP A 22 -9.21 -13.59 5.34
N ARG A 23 -9.10 -13.33 4.03
CA ARG A 23 -7.83 -12.93 3.39
C ARG A 23 -7.41 -11.51 3.72
N ILE A 24 -8.36 -10.57 3.81
CA ILE A 24 -8.07 -9.19 4.21
C ILE A 24 -7.66 -9.16 5.68
N ALA A 25 -8.36 -9.89 6.55
CA ALA A 25 -8.06 -9.95 7.98
C ALA A 25 -6.70 -10.58 8.29
N GLN A 26 -6.24 -11.51 7.44
CA GLN A 26 -4.93 -12.17 7.59
C GLN A 26 -3.77 -11.40 6.96
N HIS A 27 -4.03 -10.34 6.19
CA HIS A 27 -2.98 -9.62 5.48
C HIS A 27 -2.40 -8.50 6.34
N ASP A 28 -1.09 -8.58 6.62
CA ASP A 28 -0.31 -7.47 7.15
C ASP A 28 0.63 -6.96 6.06
N ALA A 29 0.42 -5.71 5.62
CA ALA A 29 1.26 -5.06 4.60
C ALA A 29 2.71 -4.82 5.07
N TRP A 30 2.96 -4.88 6.38
CA TRP A 30 4.24 -4.51 6.99
C TRP A 30 5.06 -5.69 7.50
N GLU A 31 4.53 -6.93 7.45
CA GLU A 31 5.18 -8.13 8.01
C GLU A 31 6.61 -8.31 7.49
N LEU A 32 6.84 -8.06 6.20
CA LEU A 32 8.13 -8.27 5.52
C LEU A 32 8.76 -6.97 5.01
N ILE A 33 8.38 -5.81 5.55
CA ILE A 33 8.84 -4.51 5.05
C ILE A 33 10.38 -4.37 5.10
N ASP A 34 11.04 -5.04 6.04
CA ASP A 34 12.50 -5.09 6.16
C ASP A 34 13.22 -5.67 4.93
N ALA A 35 12.54 -6.51 4.15
CA ALA A 35 13.08 -7.07 2.91
C ALA A 35 13.16 -6.05 1.76
N ILE A 36 12.66 -4.82 1.97
CA ILE A 36 12.86 -3.71 1.03
C ILE A 36 14.33 -3.30 1.00
N SER A 37 14.94 -3.12 2.17
CA SER A 37 16.34 -2.75 2.32
C SER A 37 17.26 -3.79 1.65
N PRO A 38 18.35 -3.37 0.97
CA PRO A 38 18.95 -2.03 0.95
C PRO A 38 18.37 -1.07 -0.11
N ARG A 39 17.26 -1.42 -0.76
CA ARG A 39 16.65 -0.51 -1.73
C ARG A 39 16.03 0.69 -0.98
N PRO A 40 16.20 1.91 -1.50
CA PRO A 40 15.65 3.11 -0.88
C PRO A 40 14.11 3.05 -0.88
N LEU A 41 13.51 3.46 0.24
CA LEU A 41 12.06 3.63 0.38
C LEU A 41 11.72 5.09 0.63
N LEU A 42 10.79 5.62 -0.17
CA LEU A 42 10.17 6.93 0.05
C LEU A 42 8.68 6.73 0.35
N MET A 43 8.24 7.20 1.52
CA MET A 43 6.83 7.31 1.88
C MET A 43 6.41 8.78 1.80
N ILE A 44 5.21 9.05 1.28
CA ILE A 44 4.66 10.41 1.16
C ILE A 44 3.28 10.42 1.80
N ALA A 45 3.03 11.39 2.67
CA ALA A 45 1.76 11.51 3.37
C ALA A 45 1.45 12.98 3.69
N GLY A 46 0.17 13.32 3.83
CA GLY A 46 -0.25 14.64 4.29
C GLY A 46 -0.20 14.73 5.82
N SER A 47 0.08 15.92 6.36
CA SER A 47 0.10 16.14 7.82
C SER A 47 -1.26 15.93 8.48
N ASP A 48 -2.34 16.23 7.74
CA ASP A 48 -3.71 16.23 8.22
C ASP A 48 -4.45 14.95 7.79
N ALA A 49 -3.71 13.98 7.23
CA ALA A 49 -4.25 12.69 6.84
C ALA A 49 -4.42 11.77 8.05
N ASP A 50 -5.63 11.29 8.30
CA ASP A 50 -5.90 10.23 9.29
C ASP A 50 -5.07 8.95 9.04
N THR A 51 -4.60 8.78 7.80
CA THR A 51 -3.79 7.64 7.38
C THR A 51 -2.28 7.83 7.58
N LEU A 52 -1.80 8.99 8.01
CA LEU A 52 -0.37 9.30 8.22
C LEU A 52 0.33 8.26 9.11
N GLY A 53 -0.37 7.76 10.14
CA GLY A 53 0.17 6.74 11.07
C GLY A 53 0.61 5.44 10.37
N HIS A 54 0.01 5.08 9.23
CA HIS A 54 0.44 3.92 8.45
C HIS A 54 1.82 4.15 7.82
N SER A 55 2.04 5.33 7.23
CA SER A 55 3.33 5.71 6.67
C SER A 55 4.41 5.79 7.74
N GLN A 56 4.09 6.33 8.92
CA GLN A 56 5.02 6.37 10.04
C GLN A 56 5.39 4.96 10.51
N THR A 57 4.41 4.06 10.65
CA THR A 57 4.64 2.67 11.03
C THR A 57 5.56 1.95 10.04
N ALA A 58 5.37 2.18 8.74
CA ALA A 58 6.23 1.62 7.71
C ALA A 58 7.68 2.12 7.87
N ILE A 59 7.86 3.43 8.06
CA ILE A 59 9.18 4.06 8.20
C ILE A 59 9.86 3.62 9.50
N ASP A 60 9.14 3.45 10.59
CA ASP A 60 9.71 3.01 11.86
C ASP A 60 10.22 1.56 11.77
N ARG A 61 9.52 0.70 11.02
CA ARG A 61 9.86 -0.72 10.86
C ARG A 61 10.99 -0.95 9.87
N VAL A 62 10.97 -0.30 8.71
CA VAL A 62 11.93 -0.57 7.63
C VAL A 62 13.36 -0.12 7.99
N LYS A 63 14.37 -0.77 7.41
CA LYS A 63 15.79 -0.37 7.53
C LYS A 63 16.16 0.69 6.50
N GLU A 64 17.26 1.39 6.76
CA GLU A 64 17.84 2.37 5.84
C GLU A 64 18.20 1.75 4.47
N PRO A 65 18.21 2.55 3.38
CA PRO A 65 17.85 3.96 3.31
C PRO A 65 16.33 4.19 3.24
N LYS A 66 15.80 5.08 4.10
CA LYS A 66 14.36 5.38 4.16
C LYS A 66 14.06 6.86 4.36
N GLU A 67 12.96 7.34 3.78
CA GLU A 67 12.52 8.73 3.89
C GLU A 67 11.00 8.84 4.01
N LEU A 68 10.53 9.72 4.90
CA LEU A 68 9.14 10.16 4.98
C LEU A 68 9.04 11.63 4.58
N PHE A 69 8.34 11.91 3.47
CA PHE A 69 8.04 13.27 3.03
C PHE A 69 6.61 13.64 3.44
N VAL A 70 6.48 14.62 4.34
CA VAL A 70 5.18 15.09 4.84
C VAL A 70 4.77 16.36 4.12
N VAL A 71 3.60 16.34 3.49
CA VAL A 71 2.99 17.52 2.84
C VAL A 71 2.12 18.25 3.86
N ASP A 72 2.54 19.45 4.24
CA ASP A 72 1.86 20.28 5.22
C ASP A 72 0.44 20.67 4.76
N GLY A 73 -0.52 20.53 5.66
CA GLY A 73 -1.94 20.83 5.48
C GLY A 73 -2.66 19.97 4.44
N ALA A 74 -2.08 18.86 3.99
CA ALA A 74 -2.75 17.96 3.05
C ALA A 74 -3.49 16.84 3.78
N SER A 75 -4.72 16.55 3.33
CA SER A 75 -5.49 15.37 3.73
C SER A 75 -5.06 14.12 2.94
N HIS A 76 -5.62 12.96 3.28
CA HIS A 76 -5.39 11.72 2.52
C HIS A 76 -5.86 11.83 1.07
N VAL A 77 -6.98 12.51 0.83
CA VAL A 77 -7.63 12.60 -0.49
C VAL A 77 -6.99 13.70 -1.33
N ASP A 78 -6.49 14.77 -0.72
CA ASP A 78 -5.90 15.90 -1.45
C ASP A 78 -4.68 15.48 -2.28
N LEU A 79 -3.98 14.43 -1.85
CA LEU A 79 -2.83 13.88 -2.58
C LEU A 79 -3.21 13.10 -3.85
N TYR A 80 -4.51 12.88 -4.11
CA TYR A 80 -4.97 12.16 -5.31
C TYR A 80 -5.06 13.09 -6.53
N ASP A 81 -5.41 14.37 -6.33
CA ASP A 81 -5.64 15.33 -7.40
C ASP A 81 -5.08 16.73 -7.10
N GLU A 82 -5.57 17.41 -6.07
CA GLU A 82 -5.35 18.84 -5.83
C GLU A 82 -3.91 19.18 -5.46
N ARG A 83 -3.24 18.30 -4.72
CA ARG A 83 -1.89 18.53 -4.16
C ARG A 83 -0.81 17.67 -4.82
N VAL A 84 -1.10 17.07 -5.96
CA VAL A 84 -0.13 16.27 -6.74
C VAL A 84 1.10 17.11 -7.13
N GLY A 85 0.91 18.40 -7.39
CA GLY A 85 2.00 19.33 -7.71
C GLY A 85 3.05 19.49 -6.61
N ASP A 86 2.67 19.35 -5.35
CA ASP A 86 3.58 19.47 -4.20
C ASP A 86 4.48 18.23 -4.06
N VAL A 87 3.97 17.08 -4.54
CA VAL A 87 4.60 15.77 -4.40
C VAL A 87 5.46 15.41 -5.62
N ALA A 88 5.03 15.81 -6.81
CA ALA A 88 5.66 15.43 -8.08
C ALA A 88 7.17 15.73 -8.14
N PRO A 89 7.67 16.92 -7.71
CA PRO A 89 9.10 17.20 -7.73
C PRO A 89 9.92 16.22 -6.89
N LYS A 90 9.41 15.82 -5.71
CA LYS A 90 10.08 14.88 -4.81
C LYS A 90 10.14 13.47 -5.40
N LEU A 91 9.07 13.04 -6.07
CA LEU A 91 9.06 11.75 -6.79
C LEU A 91 10.07 11.76 -7.93
N VAL A 92 10.12 12.83 -8.72
CA VAL A 92 11.08 12.96 -9.82
C VAL A 92 12.51 12.91 -9.30
N GLU A 93 12.83 13.65 -8.23
CA GLU A 93 14.13 13.63 -7.57
C GLU A 93 14.51 12.21 -7.12
N PHE A 94 13.61 11.55 -6.38
CA PHE A 94 13.86 10.23 -5.81
C PHE A 94 14.11 9.18 -6.89
N PHE A 95 13.29 9.13 -7.93
CA PHE A 95 13.45 8.14 -8.99
C PHE A 95 14.64 8.45 -9.90
N THR A 96 14.95 9.72 -10.15
CA THR A 96 16.15 10.11 -10.92
C THR A 96 17.43 9.69 -10.22
N ALA A 97 17.44 9.68 -8.88
CA ALA A 97 18.63 9.30 -8.10
C ALA A 97 18.81 7.77 -7.94
N ASN A 98 17.75 6.98 -8.07
CA ASN A 98 17.73 5.57 -7.63
C ASN A 98 17.30 4.53 -8.68
N LEU A 99 16.95 4.96 -9.90
CA LEU A 99 16.68 4.09 -11.07
C LEU A 99 17.75 4.25 -12.14
#